data_AF-A0A922MPB3-F1
#
_entry.id   AF-A0A922MPB3-F1
#
_cell.length_a   1.000
_cell.length_b   1.000
_cell.length_c   1.000
_cell.angle_alpha   90.00
_cell.angle_beta   90.00
_cell.angle_gamma   90.00
#
_symmetry.space_group_name_H-M   'P 1'
#
loop_
_entity.id
_entity.type
_entity.pdbx_description
1 polymer ?
#
loop_
_entity_poly.entity_id
_entity_poly.type
_entity_poly.pdbx_seq_one_letter_code
_entity_poly.pdbx_strand_id
1 'polypeptide(L)'
;MAGIEAAEEMTPEQLEAMAGGELLKGEAGYFSQVRNTKRSSARLKEAIVGNNLDISLCILAAQQRHCCVWKEYDADSVSSSEPPGSQLKVVGRLADQCQDALVQLGTFLASSHAPDEYAARLPPLQELLRDYHVDADVAFFLHRPVLAQKINAKVEYLRKLSDSKSDSIEKSIERYTQASQEALEPIVQSVTPILPNKVWEDISPEFYVTFW
;
A
#
# COMPACT_ATOMS: atom_id res chain seq x y z
N MET A 1 13.95 6.88 -12.03
CA MET A 1 14.29 5.73 -12.91
C MET A 1 13.05 5.02 -13.46
N ALA A 2 11.98 4.86 -12.67
CA ALA A 2 10.73 4.26 -13.13
C ALA A 2 9.68 5.26 -13.65
N GLY A 3 9.83 6.55 -13.34
CA GLY A 3 8.87 7.59 -13.75
C GLY A 3 7.68 7.75 -12.80
N ILE A 4 7.77 7.20 -11.59
CA ILE A 4 6.81 7.43 -10.51
C ILE A 4 7.29 8.66 -9.75
N GLU A 5 6.51 9.73 -9.84
CA GLU A 5 6.79 11.01 -9.21
C GLU A 5 6.00 11.13 -7.90
N ALA A 6 6.54 11.86 -6.92
CA ALA A 6 5.78 12.21 -5.73
C ALA A 6 4.66 13.18 -6.12
N ALA A 7 3.49 13.02 -5.50
CA ALA A 7 2.35 13.91 -5.71
C ALA A 7 2.52 15.20 -4.89
N GLU A 8 3.52 16.02 -5.26
CA GLU A 8 3.72 17.34 -4.66
C GLU A 8 2.90 18.39 -5.43
N GLU A 9 2.20 19.26 -4.70
CA GLU A 9 1.52 20.45 -5.26
C GLU A 9 0.46 20.18 -6.35
N MET A 10 -0.25 19.05 -6.28
CA MET A 10 -1.35 18.75 -7.22
C MET A 10 -2.59 19.63 -6.97
N THR A 11 -3.25 20.07 -8.04
CA THR A 11 -4.55 20.72 -7.95
C THR A 11 -5.64 19.71 -7.57
N PRO A 12 -6.79 20.15 -7.04
CA PRO A 12 -7.90 19.26 -6.70
C PRO A 12 -8.37 18.41 -7.90
N GLU A 13 -8.44 19.01 -9.09
CA GLU A 13 -8.84 18.33 -10.32
C GLU A 13 -7.82 17.25 -10.74
N GLN A 14 -6.53 17.53 -10.52
CA GLN A 14 -5.46 16.54 -10.77
C GLN A 14 -5.56 15.37 -9.80
N LEU A 15 -5.83 15.65 -8.52
CA LEU A 15 -5.99 14.62 -7.50
C LEU A 15 -7.18 13.70 -7.79
N GLU A 16 -8.31 14.26 -8.24
CA GLU A 16 -9.48 13.49 -8.69
C GLU A 16 -9.14 12.63 -9.92
N ALA A 17 -8.43 13.20 -10.88
CA ALA A 17 -8.05 12.50 -12.11
C ALA A 17 -7.08 11.33 -11.83
N MET A 18 -6.20 11.46 -10.82
CA MET A 18 -5.33 10.38 -10.34
C MET A 18 -6.07 9.22 -9.68
N ALA A 19 -7.32 9.40 -9.24
CA ALA A 19 -8.17 8.31 -8.76
C ALA A 19 -8.86 7.53 -9.89
N GLY A 20 -8.75 7.98 -11.14
CA GLY A 20 -9.36 7.35 -12.31
C GLY A 20 -8.58 6.15 -12.87
N GLY A 21 -8.98 5.74 -14.07
CA GLY A 21 -8.28 4.71 -14.83
C GLY A 21 -6.92 5.17 -15.36
N GLU A 22 -6.14 4.25 -15.90
CA GLU A 22 -4.79 4.49 -16.46
C GLU A 22 -4.74 5.66 -17.46
N LEU A 23 -5.77 5.80 -18.29
CA LEU A 23 -5.86 6.92 -19.24
C LEU A 23 -5.95 8.27 -18.52
N LEU A 24 -6.81 8.37 -17.51
CA LEU A 24 -7.02 9.61 -16.78
C LEU A 24 -5.82 9.96 -15.90
N LYS A 25 -5.20 8.95 -15.27
CA LYS A 25 -3.91 9.08 -14.58
C LYS A 25 -2.80 9.55 -15.51
N GLY A 26 -2.78 9.06 -16.75
CA GLY A 26 -1.86 9.50 -17.79
C GLY A 26 -2.02 10.98 -18.16
N GLU A 27 -3.24 11.47 -18.28
CA GLU A 27 -3.46 12.89 -18.59
C GLU A 27 -3.18 13.81 -17.39
N ALA A 28 -3.48 13.35 -16.18
CA ALA A 28 -3.28 14.11 -14.95
C ALA A 28 -1.82 14.18 -14.50
N GLY A 29 -1.07 13.08 -14.68
CA GLY A 29 0.32 12.96 -14.22
C GLY A 29 1.36 13.48 -15.19
N TYR A 30 1.05 13.61 -16.49
CA TYR A 30 2.05 13.90 -17.52
C TYR A 30 1.83 15.26 -18.20
N PHE A 31 1.99 16.35 -17.44
CA PHE A 31 2.33 17.65 -18.05
C PHE A 31 3.85 17.78 -18.31
N SER A 32 4.68 16.94 -17.70
CA SER A 32 6.09 16.75 -18.01
C SER A 32 6.27 15.70 -19.11
N GLN A 33 7.34 15.78 -19.91
CA GLN A 33 7.61 14.86 -21.03
C GLN A 33 7.40 13.40 -20.62
N VAL A 34 6.53 12.69 -21.35
CA VAL A 34 6.36 11.23 -21.22
C VAL A 34 7.70 10.55 -21.47
N ARG A 35 8.42 10.25 -20.40
CA ARG A 35 9.71 9.54 -20.47
C ARG A 35 9.44 8.07 -20.69
N ASN A 36 10.04 7.49 -21.73
CA ASN A 36 10.01 6.04 -21.91
C ASN A 36 10.90 5.37 -20.84
N THR A 37 10.30 5.01 -19.71
CA THR A 37 11.00 4.40 -18.57
C THR A 37 11.00 2.88 -18.62
N LYS A 38 10.37 2.23 -19.61
CA LYS A 38 10.22 0.76 -19.64
C LYS A 38 11.54 0.01 -19.45
N ARG A 39 12.59 0.41 -20.17
CA ARG A 39 13.90 -0.24 -20.09
C ARG A 39 14.63 0.01 -18.77
N SER A 40 14.53 1.22 -18.22
CA SER A 40 15.14 1.56 -16.93
C SER A 40 14.38 0.92 -15.76
N SER A 41 13.05 0.87 -15.82
CA SER A 41 12.18 0.16 -14.88
C SER A 41 12.49 -1.33 -14.84
N ALA A 42 12.63 -1.98 -16.00
CA ALA A 42 12.98 -3.40 -16.06
C ALA A 42 14.33 -3.70 -15.41
N ARG A 43 15.35 -2.88 -15.69
CA ARG A 43 16.69 -3.00 -15.06
C ARG A 43 16.65 -2.77 -13.55
N LEU A 44 15.86 -1.78 -13.11
CA LEU A 44 15.68 -1.51 -11.69
C LEU A 44 14.99 -2.68 -10.98
N LYS A 45 13.92 -3.22 -11.58
CA LYS A 45 13.24 -4.42 -11.08
C LYS A 45 14.23 -5.56 -10.95
N GLU A 46 14.99 -5.87 -12.00
CA GLU A 46 15.98 -6.95 -12.01
C GLU A 46 17.02 -6.78 -10.89
N ALA A 47 17.54 -5.56 -10.71
CA ALA A 47 18.53 -5.27 -9.67
C ALA A 47 17.96 -5.42 -8.24
N ILE A 48 16.72 -4.98 -8.00
CA ILE A 48 16.10 -5.08 -6.67
C ILE A 48 15.69 -6.52 -6.38
N VAL A 49 14.96 -7.13 -7.31
CA VAL A 49 14.36 -8.46 -7.16
C VAL A 49 15.42 -9.56 -7.18
N GLY A 50 16.42 -9.43 -8.06
CA GLY A 50 17.54 -10.38 -8.15
C GLY A 50 18.37 -10.46 -6.87
N ASN A 51 18.34 -9.42 -6.03
CA ASN A 51 19.01 -9.40 -4.73
C ASN A 51 18.05 -9.59 -3.55
N ASN A 52 16.76 -9.90 -3.78
CA ASN A 52 15.72 -10.03 -2.75
C ASN A 52 15.59 -8.78 -1.85
N LEU A 53 15.74 -7.59 -2.44
CA LEU A 53 15.68 -6.32 -1.72
C LEU A 53 14.30 -5.67 -1.77
N ASP A 54 13.37 -6.18 -2.56
CA ASP A 54 12.08 -5.57 -2.86
C ASP A 54 11.22 -5.34 -1.60
N ILE A 55 10.60 -6.38 -1.05
CA ILE A 55 9.73 -6.23 0.13
C ILE A 55 10.54 -5.84 1.37
N SER A 56 11.79 -6.31 1.47
CA SER A 56 12.68 -5.93 2.57
C SER A 56 12.93 -4.42 2.63
N LEU A 57 13.13 -3.74 1.50
CA LEU A 57 13.29 -2.29 1.47
C LEU A 57 11.98 -1.57 1.85
N CYS A 58 10.82 -2.09 1.46
CA CYS A 58 9.53 -1.54 1.90
C CYS A 58 9.36 -1.65 3.43
N ILE A 59 9.67 -2.81 4.01
CA ILE A 59 9.59 -3.02 5.48
C ILE A 59 10.56 -2.09 6.20
N LEU A 60 11.81 -2.01 5.75
CA LEU A 60 12.83 -1.14 6.37
C LEU A 60 12.45 0.35 6.26
N ALA A 61 11.91 0.78 5.12
CA ALA A 61 11.43 2.15 4.95
C ALA A 61 10.27 2.47 5.89
N ALA A 62 9.33 1.54 6.06
CA ALA A 62 8.20 1.68 7.00
C ALA A 62 8.68 1.75 8.47
N GLN A 63 9.60 0.86 8.86
CA GLN A 63 10.19 0.87 10.19
C GLN A 63 11.01 2.14 10.43
N GLN A 64 11.76 2.62 9.45
CA GLN A 64 12.53 3.86 9.57
C GLN A 64 11.61 5.08 9.69
N ARG A 65 10.52 5.14 8.91
CA ARG A 65 9.48 6.17 9.03
C ARG A 65 8.92 6.21 10.46
N HIS A 66 8.55 5.06 11.03
CA HIS A 66 8.03 5.00 12.39
C HIS A 66 9.09 5.37 13.45
N CYS A 67 10.30 4.83 13.30
CA CYS A 67 11.36 4.91 14.30
C CYS A 67 12.07 6.27 14.35
N CYS A 68 12.13 7.00 13.23
CA CYS A 68 12.85 8.28 13.16
C CYS A 68 12.30 9.33 14.12
N VAL A 69 11.00 9.32 14.40
CA VAL A 69 10.33 10.23 15.34
C VAL A 69 10.78 9.99 16.79
N TRP A 70 11.04 8.73 17.16
CA TRP A 70 11.37 8.33 18.53
C TRP A 70 12.87 8.37 18.84
N LYS A 71 13.73 8.04 17.87
CA LYS A 71 15.18 7.98 18.05
C LYS A 71 15.80 9.31 18.49
N GLU A 72 15.30 10.42 17.96
CA GLU A 72 15.83 11.75 18.29
C GLU A 72 15.46 12.13 19.74
N TYR A 73 14.29 11.70 20.21
CA TYR A 73 13.86 11.91 21.60
C TYR A 73 14.78 11.21 22.62
N ASP A 74 15.25 9.99 22.31
CA ASP A 74 16.14 9.23 23.19
C ASP A 74 17.61 9.68 23.09
N ALA A 75 18.09 10.06 21.90
CA ALA A 75 19.50 10.38 21.63
C ALA A 75 19.92 11.80 22.06
N ASP A 76 18.99 12.76 22.09
CA ASP A 76 19.24 14.15 22.54
C ASP A 76 19.43 14.27 24.06
N SER A 77 19.49 13.16 24.80
CA SER A 77 19.72 13.16 26.24
C SER A 77 21.20 13.16 26.65
N VAL A 78 22.17 12.90 25.75
CA VAL A 78 23.57 12.63 26.17
C VAL A 78 24.66 13.43 25.43
N SER A 79 24.42 14.08 24.28
CA SER A 79 25.55 14.69 23.52
C SER A 79 25.33 16.06 22.86
N SER A 80 24.09 16.54 22.76
CA SER A 80 23.75 17.83 22.17
C SER A 80 23.44 18.85 23.29
N SER A 81 24.03 20.05 23.21
CA SER A 81 23.69 21.18 24.11
C SER A 81 22.33 21.81 23.80
N GLU A 82 21.60 21.24 22.86
CA GLU A 82 20.31 21.74 22.42
C GLU A 82 19.18 21.03 23.18
N PRO A 83 18.06 21.72 23.45
CA PRO A 83 16.94 21.11 24.15
C PRO A 83 16.37 19.93 23.34
N PRO A 84 15.89 18.86 24.01
CA PRO A 84 15.27 17.72 23.33
C PRO A 84 14.15 18.19 22.41
N GLY A 85 14.18 17.74 21.15
CA GLY A 85 13.23 18.16 20.10
C GLY A 85 13.64 19.44 19.35
N SER A 86 14.86 19.95 19.52
CA SER A 86 15.38 21.09 18.74
C SER A 86 15.42 20.85 17.23
N GLN A 87 15.47 19.58 16.82
CA GLN A 87 15.58 19.14 15.43
C GLN A 87 14.29 18.55 14.85
N LEU A 88 13.14 18.77 15.49
CA LEU A 88 11.84 18.22 15.06
C LEU A 88 11.49 18.50 13.58
N LYS A 89 11.92 19.65 13.04
CA LYS A 89 11.74 19.97 11.61
C LYS A 89 12.51 19.03 10.69
N VAL A 90 13.72 18.64 11.07
CA VAL A 90 14.57 17.70 10.33
C VAL A 90 13.98 16.30 10.40
N VAL A 91 13.54 15.86 11.59
CA VAL A 91 12.87 14.57 11.77
C VAL A 91 11.56 14.49 10.98
N GLY A 92 10.72 15.53 11.02
CA GLY A 92 9.50 15.58 10.22
C GLY A 92 9.80 15.42 8.74
N ARG A 93 10.78 16.17 8.22
CA ARG A 93 11.22 16.05 6.82
C ARG A 93 11.74 14.64 6.49
N LEU A 94 12.46 13.99 7.40
CA LEU A 94 12.95 12.63 7.20
C LEU A 94 11.79 11.62 7.14
N ALA A 95 10.80 11.77 8.02
CA ALA A 95 9.60 10.94 8.02
C ALA A 95 8.84 11.07 6.69
N ASP A 96 8.64 12.30 6.21
CA ASP A 96 7.98 12.57 4.92
C ASP A 96 8.77 11.93 3.76
N GLN A 97 10.09 12.09 3.72
CA GLN A 97 10.93 11.48 2.70
C GLN A 97 10.90 9.95 2.71
N CYS A 98 10.86 9.34 3.90
CA CYS A 98 10.68 7.89 4.02
C CYS A 98 9.31 7.45 3.51
N GLN A 99 8.25 8.21 3.81
CA GLN A 99 6.91 7.95 3.32
C GLN A 99 6.83 8.04 1.79
N ASP A 100 7.39 9.09 1.19
CA ASP A 100 7.40 9.26 -0.26
C ASP A 100 8.17 8.15 -0.96
N ALA A 101 9.37 7.82 -0.45
CA ALA A 101 10.18 6.74 -0.99
C ALA A 101 9.45 5.38 -0.89
N LEU A 102 8.75 5.14 0.23
CA LEU A 102 7.95 3.94 0.45
C LEU A 102 6.79 3.83 -0.54
N VAL A 103 6.02 4.91 -0.74
CA VAL A 103 4.90 4.94 -1.69
C VAL A 103 5.40 4.76 -3.12
N GLN A 104 6.49 5.44 -3.50
CA GLN A 104 7.10 5.28 -4.82
C GLN A 104 7.57 3.85 -5.07
N LEU A 105 8.27 3.24 -4.10
CA LEU A 105 8.74 1.87 -4.20
C LEU A 105 7.59 0.86 -4.24
N GLY A 106 6.62 0.97 -3.33
CA GLY A 106 5.45 0.08 -3.30
C GLY A 106 4.64 0.14 -4.60
N THR A 107 4.41 1.36 -5.12
CA THR A 107 3.72 1.56 -6.40
C THR A 107 4.53 0.99 -7.57
N PHE A 108 5.86 1.17 -7.56
CA PHE A 108 6.75 0.59 -8.56
C PHE A 108 6.68 -0.94 -8.57
N LEU A 109 6.76 -1.57 -7.40
CA LEU A 109 6.72 -3.02 -7.29
C LEU A 109 5.36 -3.57 -7.73
N ALA A 110 4.26 -3.00 -7.23
CA ALA A 110 2.91 -3.43 -7.60
C ALA A 110 2.63 -3.33 -9.11
N SER A 111 3.20 -2.33 -9.80
CA SER A 111 3.02 -2.14 -11.25
C SER A 111 4.02 -2.89 -12.13
N SER A 112 5.20 -3.24 -11.60
CA SER A 112 6.29 -3.85 -12.39
C SER A 112 6.30 -5.39 -12.33
N HIS A 113 5.65 -5.97 -11.33
CA HIS A 113 5.50 -7.41 -11.18
C HIS A 113 4.24 -7.93 -11.87
N ALA A 114 4.28 -9.19 -12.30
CA ALA A 114 3.03 -9.88 -12.58
C ALA A 114 2.22 -10.02 -11.27
N PRO A 115 0.88 -9.95 -11.32
CA PRO A 115 0.00 -10.12 -10.16
C PRO A 115 0.43 -11.22 -9.16
N ASP A 116 0.60 -12.44 -9.67
CA ASP A 116 0.95 -13.61 -8.85
C ASP A 116 2.39 -13.56 -8.33
N GLU A 117 3.31 -12.96 -9.11
CA GLU A 117 4.71 -12.78 -8.73
C GLU A 117 4.83 -11.81 -7.55
N TYR A 118 4.08 -10.70 -7.58
CA TYR A 118 4.02 -9.75 -6.49
C TYR A 118 3.43 -10.37 -5.23
N ALA A 119 2.29 -11.06 -5.36
CA ALA A 119 1.60 -11.72 -4.26
C ALA A 119 2.46 -12.80 -3.58
N ALA A 120 3.25 -13.55 -4.34
CA ALA A 120 4.12 -14.61 -3.81
C ALA A 120 5.33 -14.07 -3.02
N ARG A 121 5.71 -12.81 -3.23
CA ARG A 121 6.87 -12.20 -2.56
C ARG A 121 6.50 -11.48 -1.26
N LEU A 122 5.23 -11.07 -1.12
CA LEU A 122 4.75 -10.43 0.10
C LEU A 122 4.61 -11.47 1.23
N PRO A 123 5.15 -11.19 2.42
CA PRO A 123 4.77 -11.91 3.64
C PRO A 123 3.26 -11.81 3.88
N PRO A 124 2.66 -12.75 4.63
CA PRO A 124 1.28 -12.62 5.08
C PRO A 124 1.05 -11.30 5.83
N LEU A 125 -0.14 -10.71 5.67
CA LEU A 125 -0.47 -9.42 6.31
C LEU A 125 -0.28 -9.46 7.83
N GLN A 126 -0.67 -10.56 8.48
CA GLN A 126 -0.46 -10.74 9.91
C GLN A 126 1.01 -10.75 10.32
N GLU A 127 1.91 -11.30 9.49
CA GLU A 127 3.35 -11.30 9.75
C GLU A 127 3.91 -9.87 9.67
N LEU A 128 3.47 -9.07 8.69
CA LEU A 128 3.85 -7.66 8.58
C LEU A 128 3.46 -6.86 9.84
N LEU A 129 2.24 -7.05 10.32
CA LEU A 129 1.71 -6.33 11.47
C LEU A 129 2.35 -6.79 12.80
N ARG A 130 2.44 -8.10 13.01
CA ARG A 130 2.84 -8.67 14.31
C ARG A 130 4.35 -8.86 14.44
N ASP A 131 4.98 -9.42 13.41
CA ASP A 131 6.36 -9.91 13.49
C ASP A 131 7.35 -8.84 12.98
N TYR A 132 6.99 -8.09 11.94
CA TYR A 132 7.78 -6.96 11.45
C TYR A 132 7.40 -5.60 12.05
N HIS A 133 6.32 -5.53 12.84
CA HIS A 133 5.81 -4.30 13.45
C HIS A 133 5.62 -3.15 12.45
N VAL A 134 5.15 -3.49 11.24
CA VAL A 134 4.78 -2.50 10.22
C VAL A 134 3.40 -1.95 10.58
N ASP A 135 3.24 -0.63 10.50
CA ASP A 135 1.96 0.04 10.73
C ASP A 135 0.89 -0.47 9.73
N ALA A 136 -0.37 -0.47 10.17
CA ALA A 136 -1.48 -0.99 9.37
C ALA A 136 -1.66 -0.27 8.03
N ASP A 137 -1.45 1.05 7.99
CA ASP A 137 -1.53 1.86 6.77
C ASP A 137 -0.62 1.31 5.67
N VAL A 138 0.63 0.96 6.01
CA VAL A 138 1.61 0.41 5.07
C VAL A 138 1.34 -1.04 4.74
N ALA A 139 1.03 -1.86 5.75
CA ALA A 139 0.76 -3.27 5.54
C ALA A 139 -0.39 -3.45 4.55
N PHE A 140 -1.49 -2.72 4.73
CA PHE A 140 -2.61 -2.74 3.80
C PHE A 140 -2.27 -2.06 2.47
N PHE A 141 -1.53 -0.94 2.44
CA PHE A 141 -1.06 -0.35 1.18
C PHE A 141 -0.32 -1.36 0.29
N LEU A 142 0.58 -2.16 0.85
CA LEU A 142 1.32 -3.18 0.11
C LEU A 142 0.40 -4.33 -0.36
N HIS A 143 -0.58 -4.73 0.45
CA HIS A 143 -1.49 -5.84 0.14
C HIS A 143 -2.68 -5.48 -0.75
N ARG A 144 -3.09 -4.20 -0.81
CA ARG A 144 -4.26 -3.72 -1.58
C ARG A 144 -4.30 -4.24 -3.02
N PRO A 145 -3.20 -4.21 -3.81
CA PRO A 145 -3.20 -4.76 -5.16
C PRO A 145 -3.57 -6.26 -5.21
N VAL A 146 -3.06 -7.04 -4.24
CA VAL A 146 -3.33 -8.49 -4.14
C VAL A 146 -4.79 -8.74 -3.75
N LEU A 147 -5.32 -7.96 -2.81
CA LEU A 147 -6.72 -8.08 -2.38
C LEU A 147 -7.67 -7.69 -3.51
N ALA A 148 -7.42 -6.58 -4.20
CA ALA A 148 -8.21 -6.15 -5.34
C ALA A 148 -8.26 -7.23 -6.45
N GLN A 149 -7.13 -7.88 -6.72
CA GLN A 149 -7.07 -8.99 -7.68
C GLN A 149 -7.89 -10.19 -7.23
N LYS A 150 -7.78 -10.61 -5.95
CA LYS A 150 -8.58 -11.72 -5.40
C LYS A 150 -10.07 -11.43 -5.49
N ILE A 151 -10.49 -10.21 -5.14
CA ILE A 151 -11.88 -9.76 -5.23
C ILE A 151 -12.34 -9.83 -6.69
N ASN A 152 -11.61 -9.21 -7.62
CA ASN A 152 -11.96 -9.17 -9.04
C ASN A 152 -12.04 -10.57 -9.66
N ALA A 153 -11.10 -11.46 -9.34
CA ALA A 153 -11.12 -12.85 -9.79
C ALA A 153 -12.37 -13.59 -9.29
N LYS A 154 -12.78 -13.33 -8.05
CA LYS A 154 -13.98 -13.92 -7.45
C LYS A 154 -15.26 -13.34 -8.04
N VAL A 155 -15.31 -12.04 -8.30
CA VAL A 155 -16.42 -11.39 -9.02
C VAL A 155 -16.62 -12.04 -10.39
N GLU A 156 -15.54 -12.23 -11.14
CA GLU A 156 -15.60 -12.86 -12.47
C GLU A 156 -16.04 -14.33 -12.39
N TYR A 157 -15.61 -15.06 -11.35
CA TYR A 157 -16.08 -16.42 -11.09
C TYR A 157 -17.59 -16.47 -10.82
N LEU A 158 -18.11 -15.60 -9.95
CA LEU A 158 -19.55 -15.52 -9.64
C LEU A 158 -20.36 -15.06 -10.85
N ARG A 159 -19.83 -14.15 -11.67
CA ARG A 159 -20.45 -13.72 -12.93
C ARG A 159 -20.63 -14.87 -13.92
N LYS A 160 -19.62 -15.74 -14.07
CA LYS A 160 -19.69 -16.91 -14.95
C LYS A 160 -20.71 -17.96 -14.47
N LEU A 161 -20.94 -18.06 -13.16
CA LEU A 161 -21.92 -18.98 -12.58
C LEU A 161 -23.37 -18.57 -12.80
N SER A 162 -23.66 -17.27 -12.95
CA SER A 162 -25.06 -16.80 -12.96
C SER A 162 -25.76 -16.89 -14.33
N ASP A 163 -25.04 -17.21 -15.42
CA ASP A 163 -25.51 -17.43 -16.81
C ASP A 163 -26.55 -16.41 -17.35
N SER A 164 -26.61 -15.22 -16.74
CA SER A 164 -27.69 -14.26 -16.92
C SER A 164 -27.30 -13.21 -17.98
N LYS A 165 -28.05 -13.16 -19.08
CA LYS A 165 -27.86 -12.18 -20.18
C LYS A 165 -28.25 -10.74 -19.83
N SER A 166 -28.82 -10.49 -18.66
CA SER A 166 -29.19 -9.16 -18.17
C SER A 166 -28.57 -8.94 -16.80
N ASP A 167 -27.56 -8.07 -16.77
CA ASP A 167 -26.84 -7.72 -15.57
C ASP A 167 -27.40 -6.41 -15.04
N SER A 168 -28.21 -6.47 -13.98
CA SER A 168 -28.69 -5.27 -13.32
C SER A 168 -27.59 -4.69 -12.43
N ILE A 169 -27.70 -3.40 -12.11
CA ILE A 169 -26.76 -2.72 -11.22
C ILE A 169 -26.79 -3.39 -9.83
N GLU A 170 -27.97 -3.73 -9.33
CA GLU A 170 -28.15 -4.40 -8.04
C GLU A 170 -27.43 -5.75 -8.00
N LYS A 171 -27.59 -6.59 -9.03
CA LYS A 171 -26.89 -7.88 -9.13
C LYS A 171 -25.38 -7.73 -9.21
N SER A 172 -24.89 -6.65 -9.81
CA SER A 172 -23.46 -6.35 -9.85
C SER A 172 -22.93 -5.98 -8.47
N ILE A 173 -23.67 -5.15 -7.72
CA ILE A 173 -23.33 -4.77 -6.35
C ILE A 173 -23.36 -6.00 -5.43
N GLU A 174 -24.39 -6.84 -5.53
CA GLU A 174 -24.51 -8.06 -4.72
C GLU A 174 -23.35 -9.02 -4.96
N ARG A 175 -22.98 -9.26 -6.24
CA ARG A 175 -21.84 -10.11 -6.60
C ARG A 175 -20.52 -9.54 -6.09
N TYR A 176 -20.31 -8.23 -6.21
CA TYR A 176 -19.11 -7.59 -5.68
C TYR A 176 -19.03 -7.69 -4.15
N THR A 177 -20.16 -7.49 -3.48
CA THR A 177 -20.26 -7.59 -2.02
C THR A 177 -19.93 -9.01 -1.56
N GLN A 178 -20.53 -10.02 -2.18
CA GLN A 178 -20.25 -11.42 -1.88
C GLN A 178 -18.79 -11.78 -2.15
N ALA A 179 -18.25 -11.38 -3.31
CA ALA A 179 -16.86 -11.64 -3.67
C ALA A 179 -15.88 -10.99 -2.68
N SER A 180 -16.18 -9.77 -2.23
CA SER A 180 -15.38 -9.03 -1.25
C SER A 180 -15.40 -9.71 0.11
N GLN A 181 -16.58 -10.10 0.60
CA GLN A 181 -16.72 -10.85 1.86
C GLN A 181 -15.90 -12.13 1.85
N GLU A 182 -16.05 -12.97 0.81
CA GLU A 182 -15.32 -14.23 0.71
C GLU A 182 -13.79 -14.04 0.57
N ALA A 183 -13.36 -12.98 -0.12
CA ALA A 183 -11.93 -12.71 -0.32
C ALA A 183 -11.25 -12.12 0.93
N LEU A 184 -11.99 -11.33 1.73
CA LEU A 184 -11.47 -10.65 2.92
C LEU A 184 -11.59 -11.49 4.19
N GLU A 185 -12.50 -12.48 4.24
CA GLU A 185 -12.70 -13.35 5.41
C GLU A 185 -11.39 -13.95 5.98
N PRO A 186 -10.45 -14.50 5.17
CA PRO A 186 -9.20 -15.02 5.72
C PRO A 186 -8.33 -13.93 6.37
N ILE A 187 -8.43 -12.70 5.87
CA ILE A 187 -7.70 -11.55 6.40
C ILE A 187 -8.32 -11.13 7.74
N VAL A 188 -9.65 -11.04 7.82
CA VAL A 188 -10.38 -10.75 9.06
C VAL A 188 -9.94 -11.71 10.15
N GLN A 189 -10.01 -13.02 9.89
CA GLN A 189 -9.60 -14.05 10.85
C GLN A 189 -8.14 -13.93 11.29
N SER A 190 -7.23 -13.54 10.38
CA SER A 190 -5.81 -13.36 10.69
C SER A 190 -5.50 -12.11 11.51
N VAL A 191 -6.32 -11.05 11.36
CA VAL A 191 -6.11 -9.74 12.00
C VAL A 191 -6.79 -9.65 13.36
N THR A 192 -7.92 -10.33 13.57
CA THR A 192 -8.62 -10.37 14.88
C THR A 192 -7.70 -10.64 16.08
N PRO A 193 -6.75 -11.59 16.06
CA PRO A 193 -5.88 -11.83 17.21
C PRO A 193 -4.77 -10.78 17.41
N ILE A 194 -4.59 -9.83 16.48
CA ILE A 194 -3.49 -8.84 16.52
C ILE A 194 -3.81 -7.68 17.46
N LEU A 195 -5.06 -7.18 17.44
CA LEU A 195 -5.48 -6.08 18.29
C LEU A 195 -6.15 -6.59 19.58
N PRO A 196 -6.08 -5.83 20.69
CA PRO A 196 -6.73 -6.19 21.94
C PRO A 196 -8.25 -6.33 21.77
N ASN A 197 -8.87 -7.28 22.49
CA ASN A 197 -10.32 -7.49 22.48
C ASN A 197 -11.14 -6.23 22.75
N LYS A 198 -10.61 -5.31 23.58
CA LYS A 198 -11.26 -4.03 23.86
C LYS A 198 -11.48 -3.18 22.60
N VAL A 199 -10.57 -3.25 21.62
CA VAL A 199 -10.75 -2.56 20.34
C VAL A 199 -11.92 -3.15 19.57
N TRP A 200 -12.10 -4.47 19.64
CA TRP A 200 -13.18 -5.19 18.96
C TRP A 200 -14.56 -5.04 19.61
N GLU A 201 -14.62 -4.52 20.84
CA GLU A 201 -15.87 -4.10 21.47
C GLU A 201 -16.41 -2.79 20.84
N ASP A 202 -15.51 -1.93 20.34
CA ASP A 202 -15.86 -0.62 19.77
C ASP A 202 -16.00 -0.65 18.24
N ILE A 203 -15.21 -1.48 17.54
CA ILE A 203 -15.25 -1.63 16.08
C ILE A 203 -15.26 -3.10 15.68
N SER A 204 -15.98 -3.45 14.61
CA SER A 204 -15.95 -4.83 14.11
C SER A 204 -14.67 -5.12 13.32
N PRO A 205 -14.08 -6.33 13.42
CA PRO A 205 -12.93 -6.72 12.60
C PRO A 205 -13.19 -6.60 11.09
N GLU A 206 -14.41 -6.89 10.64
CA GLU A 206 -14.83 -6.77 9.24
C GLU A 206 -14.80 -5.31 8.79
N PHE A 207 -15.30 -4.39 9.63
CA PHE A 207 -15.23 -2.96 9.36
C PHE A 207 -13.79 -2.48 9.27
N TYR A 208 -12.92 -2.91 10.19
CA TYR A 208 -11.50 -2.58 10.16
C TYR A 208 -10.84 -3.00 8.85
N VAL A 209 -11.01 -4.26 8.43
CA VAL A 209 -10.41 -4.78 7.19
C VAL A 209 -11.03 -4.15 5.94
N THR A 210 -12.31 -3.80 5.96
CA THR A 210 -13.00 -3.16 4.83
C THR A 210 -12.60 -1.69 4.67
N PHE A 211 -12.31 -1.01 5.78
CA PHE A 211 -11.83 0.36 5.78
C PHE A 211 -10.41 0.47 5.20
N TRP A 212 -9.53 -0.44 5.62
CA TRP A 212 -8.14 -0.50 5.14
C TRP A 212 -7.98 -1.15 3.77
#